data_AF-A0A955BTC0-F1
#
_entry.id   AF-A0A955BTC0-F1
#
_cell.length_a   1.000
_cell.length_b   1.000
_cell.length_c   1.000
_cell.angle_alpha   90.00
_cell.angle_beta   90.00
_cell.angle_gamma   90.00
#
_symmetry.space_group_name_H-M   'P 1'
#
loop_
_entity.id
_entity.type
_entity.pdbx_description
1 polymer ?
#
loop_
_entity_poly.entity_id
_entity_poly.type
_entity_poly.pdbx_seq_one_letter_code
_entity_poly.pdbx_strand_id
1 'polypeptide(L)'
;MTVLTVKQARAATAIGQSATLQGWVRTRRDSKGGFSFIELNDGSCLANIQVIADAALPNYELEIKHLTAGCSVTARGEVKESGGRGQATELHAAEVVVHGWADPESYPLQKKRHSLEKLREWAHLRPRTNTIGAVMRVRNQVCRSIHDFFQDAGFLYVQTPIITASDCEGAGEMFRVTTIDPANPPRTPQGQIDYAQDFFDRPSYLTVSGQLEGEIYATALGKIYTFGPTFRAENSNTSRHLAEFWMVEPEAAFYELSDNMDLAESFLKRIVGDVLDHCQEDLAFFHERIDDSVLPALTAVAEQPFERLSYTEAIKLLESSGEKFEFPIAWGADLQAEHERWLTEKKIQAPVVLHDYPRTIKPFYMRVNDDDKTVRAMDVLVPRVGEIIGGSQ
;
A
#
# COMPACT_ATOMS: atom_id res chain seq x y z
N MET A 1 -19.75 9.59 -29.80
CA MET A 1 -19.30 10.11 -28.49
C MET A 1 -18.20 9.23 -27.97
N THR A 2 -17.14 9.82 -27.44
CA THR A 2 -16.00 9.08 -26.86
C THR A 2 -16.30 8.76 -25.40
N VAL A 3 -15.98 7.55 -24.95
CA VAL A 3 -16.04 7.24 -23.51
C VAL A 3 -14.82 7.87 -22.84
N LEU A 4 -15.05 8.76 -21.89
CA LEU A 4 -14.01 9.41 -21.11
C LEU A 4 -14.13 8.98 -19.64
N THR A 5 -12.99 8.84 -18.97
CA THR A 5 -12.99 8.77 -17.51
C THR A 5 -13.32 10.13 -16.92
N VAL A 6 -13.77 10.17 -15.66
CA VAL A 6 -13.99 11.41 -14.92
C VAL A 6 -12.71 12.24 -14.86
N LYS A 7 -11.55 11.61 -14.65
CA LYS A 7 -10.23 12.29 -14.68
C LYS A 7 -9.98 12.99 -16.01
N GLN A 8 -10.28 12.33 -17.14
CA GLN A 8 -10.10 12.92 -18.47
C GLN A 8 -11.11 14.03 -18.76
N ALA A 9 -12.39 13.81 -18.44
CA ALA A 9 -13.46 14.76 -18.71
C ALA A 9 -13.32 16.07 -17.89
N ARG A 10 -12.63 16.01 -16.75
CA ARG A 10 -12.30 17.18 -15.92
C ARG A 10 -11.19 18.07 -16.49
N ALA A 11 -10.41 17.59 -17.46
CA ALA A 11 -9.32 18.37 -18.04
C ALA A 11 -9.86 19.48 -18.95
N ALA A 12 -9.21 20.65 -18.94
CA ALA A 12 -9.60 21.77 -19.81
C ALA A 12 -9.58 21.40 -21.31
N THR A 13 -8.72 20.46 -21.70
CA THR A 13 -8.65 19.91 -23.07
C THR A 13 -9.90 19.12 -23.49
N ALA A 14 -10.78 18.76 -22.54
CA ALA A 14 -12.03 18.06 -22.82
C ALA A 14 -13.17 19.01 -23.22
N ILE A 15 -13.04 20.33 -23.08
CA ILE A 15 -14.08 21.30 -23.41
C ILE A 15 -14.45 21.19 -24.91
N GLY A 16 -15.75 21.18 -25.20
CA GLY A 16 -16.33 21.02 -26.53
C GLY A 16 -16.41 19.57 -27.02
N GLN A 17 -15.88 18.60 -26.27
CA GLN A 17 -15.96 17.20 -26.67
C GLN A 17 -17.34 16.59 -26.33
N SER A 18 -17.89 15.82 -27.27
CA SER A 18 -19.06 14.98 -27.00
C SER A 18 -18.63 13.68 -26.32
N ALA A 19 -18.94 13.55 -25.03
CA ALA A 19 -18.46 12.50 -24.16
C ALA A 19 -19.57 11.58 -23.65
N THR A 20 -19.18 10.34 -23.35
CA THR A 20 -19.96 9.39 -22.55
C THR A 20 -19.22 9.13 -21.25
N LEU A 21 -19.86 9.45 -20.13
CA LEU A 21 -19.34 9.22 -18.78
C LEU A 21 -20.15 8.13 -18.09
N GLN A 22 -19.47 7.22 -17.43
CA GLN A 22 -20.09 6.09 -16.74
C GLN A 22 -19.52 6.01 -15.32
N GLY A 23 -20.39 5.88 -14.33
CA GLY A 23 -19.94 5.85 -12.95
C GLY A 23 -21.08 5.80 -11.94
N TRP A 24 -20.75 6.13 -10.71
CA TRP A 24 -21.68 6.12 -9.58
C TRP A 24 -21.99 7.52 -9.10
N VAL A 25 -23.27 7.77 -8.85
CA VAL A 25 -23.76 9.02 -8.30
C VAL A 25 -23.21 9.17 -6.88
N ARG A 26 -22.53 10.29 -6.62
CA ARG A 26 -22.09 10.70 -5.29
C ARG A 26 -23.16 11.49 -4.58
N THR A 27 -23.70 12.48 -5.28
CA THR A 27 -24.79 13.31 -4.81
C THR A 27 -25.64 13.77 -5.99
N ARG A 28 -26.90 14.09 -5.71
CA ARG A 28 -27.80 14.78 -6.64
C ARG A 28 -28.39 15.99 -5.93
N ARG A 29 -28.49 17.13 -6.62
CA ARG A 29 -29.15 18.35 -6.13
C ARG A 29 -30.01 18.95 -7.22
N ASP A 30 -31.26 19.22 -6.91
CA ASP A 30 -32.20 19.80 -7.86
C ASP A 30 -32.12 21.33 -7.81
N SER A 31 -32.03 21.97 -8.98
CA SER A 31 -31.98 23.41 -9.14
C SER A 31 -33.39 23.99 -9.30
N LYS A 32 -33.61 25.18 -8.73
CA LYS A 32 -34.82 25.97 -9.01
C LYS A 32 -34.93 26.38 -10.49
N GLY A 33 -33.82 26.31 -11.23
CA GLY A 33 -33.75 26.62 -12.66
C GLY A 33 -34.25 25.50 -13.59
N GLY A 34 -34.80 24.40 -13.08
CA GLY A 34 -35.36 23.33 -13.91
C GLY A 34 -34.33 22.31 -14.43
N PHE A 35 -33.33 22.00 -13.62
CA PHE A 35 -32.32 20.97 -13.93
C PHE A 35 -31.75 20.38 -12.64
N SER A 36 -31.15 19.19 -12.71
CA SER A 36 -30.45 18.55 -11.59
C SER A 36 -28.94 18.56 -11.81
N PHE A 37 -28.21 18.84 -10.74
CA PHE A 37 -26.77 18.62 -10.65
C PHE A 37 -26.52 17.21 -10.12
N ILE A 38 -25.86 16.36 -10.91
CA ILE A 38 -25.44 15.02 -10.52
C ILE A 38 -23.93 15.03 -10.39
N GLU A 39 -23.40 14.79 -9.19
CA GLU A 39 -21.96 14.57 -9.00
C GLU A 39 -21.65 13.11 -9.31
N LEU A 40 -20.90 12.88 -10.39
CA LEU A 40 -20.54 11.56 -10.87
C LEU A 40 -19.06 11.26 -10.59
N ASN A 41 -18.76 10.03 -10.18
CA ASN A 41 -17.39 9.56 -10.01
C ASN A 41 -17.27 8.11 -10.48
N ASP A 42 -16.17 7.79 -11.14
CA ASP A 42 -15.85 6.46 -11.68
C ASP A 42 -14.64 5.81 -11.00
N GLY A 43 -14.08 6.47 -9.98
CA GLY A 43 -12.88 6.04 -9.27
C GLY A 43 -11.54 6.44 -9.90
N SER A 44 -11.52 6.97 -11.13
CA SER A 44 -10.30 7.35 -11.87
C SER A 44 -9.51 8.49 -11.23
N CYS A 45 -10.16 9.32 -10.42
CA CYS A 45 -9.57 10.38 -9.60
C CYS A 45 -10.41 10.58 -8.33
N LEU A 46 -9.92 11.41 -7.40
CA LEU A 46 -10.63 11.69 -6.17
C LEU A 46 -11.89 12.51 -6.43
N ALA A 47 -11.76 13.62 -7.16
CA ALA A 47 -12.89 14.52 -7.32
C ALA A 47 -13.89 14.03 -8.36
N ASN A 48 -15.09 14.61 -8.27
CA ASN A 48 -16.22 14.28 -9.10
C ASN A 48 -16.25 15.17 -10.35
N ILE A 49 -17.04 14.77 -11.35
CA ILE A 49 -17.49 15.65 -12.41
C ILE A 49 -18.97 15.96 -12.22
N GLN A 50 -19.34 17.21 -12.43
CA GLN A 50 -20.73 17.64 -12.41
C GLN A 50 -21.39 17.31 -13.76
N VAL A 51 -22.52 16.62 -13.71
CA VAL A 51 -23.40 16.38 -14.85
C VAL A 51 -24.65 17.24 -14.66
N ILE A 52 -24.95 18.09 -15.64
CA ILE A 52 -26.15 18.91 -15.71
C ILE A 52 -27.21 18.13 -16.47
N ALA A 53 -28.28 17.74 -15.78
CA ALA A 53 -29.41 17.03 -16.34
C ALA A 53 -30.62 17.97 -16.41
N ASP A 54 -30.97 18.43 -17.61
CA ASP A 54 -32.08 19.36 -17.84
C ASP A 54 -33.45 18.68 -17.66
N ALA A 55 -34.47 19.43 -17.20
CA ALA A 55 -35.84 18.92 -17.07
C ALA A 55 -36.47 18.49 -18.40
N ALA A 56 -35.93 18.94 -19.54
CA ALA A 56 -36.32 18.48 -20.86
C ALA A 56 -35.94 17.02 -21.16
N LEU A 57 -35.08 16.39 -20.35
CA LEU A 57 -34.73 14.97 -20.52
C LEU A 57 -35.96 14.08 -20.30
N PRO A 58 -36.24 13.10 -21.19
CA PRO A 58 -37.48 12.32 -21.14
C PRO A 58 -37.74 11.58 -19.81
N ASN A 59 -36.69 11.11 -19.14
CA ASN A 59 -36.75 10.38 -17.88
C ASN A 59 -36.48 11.29 -16.65
N TYR A 60 -36.52 12.61 -16.80
CA TYR A 60 -36.13 13.52 -15.72
C TYR A 60 -37.01 13.35 -14.46
N GLU A 61 -38.32 13.44 -14.63
CA GLU A 61 -39.28 13.34 -13.53
C GLU A 61 -39.38 11.91 -12.96
N LEU A 62 -39.24 10.88 -13.80
CA LEU A 62 -39.44 9.48 -13.39
C LEU A 62 -38.19 8.83 -12.80
N GLU A 63 -36.99 9.23 -13.23
CA GLU A 63 -35.75 8.58 -12.83
C GLU A 63 -34.73 9.57 -12.25
N ILE A 64 -34.39 10.64 -12.99
CA ILE A 64 -33.25 11.50 -12.62
C ILE A 64 -33.47 12.17 -11.25
N LYS A 65 -34.67 12.69 -10.99
CA LYS A 65 -35.04 13.28 -9.68
C LYS A 65 -35.07 12.29 -8.52
N HIS A 66 -34.95 11.00 -8.80
CA HIS A 66 -34.91 9.94 -7.81
C HIS A 66 -33.51 9.35 -7.61
N LEU A 67 -32.51 9.77 -8.39
CA LEU A 67 -31.13 9.27 -8.27
C LEU A 67 -30.50 9.55 -6.91
N THR A 68 -30.01 8.52 -6.25
CA THR A 68 -29.42 8.58 -4.91
C THR A 68 -27.95 8.20 -4.94
N ALA A 69 -27.25 8.41 -3.82
CA ALA A 69 -25.85 8.03 -3.71
C ALA A 69 -25.69 6.52 -3.93
N GLY A 70 -24.79 6.12 -4.81
CA GLY A 70 -24.55 4.72 -5.17
C GLY A 70 -25.31 4.22 -6.40
N CYS A 71 -26.27 4.98 -6.95
CA CYS A 71 -26.86 4.66 -8.25
C CYS A 71 -25.79 4.64 -9.34
N SER A 72 -25.90 3.72 -10.29
CA SER A 72 -25.00 3.63 -11.45
C SER A 72 -25.67 4.17 -12.69
N VAL A 73 -24.97 5.04 -13.43
CA VAL A 73 -25.53 5.74 -14.58
C VAL A 73 -24.54 5.83 -15.73
N THR A 74 -25.07 6.01 -16.93
CA THR A 74 -24.33 6.53 -18.09
C THR A 74 -24.92 7.88 -18.47
N ALA A 75 -24.09 8.91 -18.51
CA ALA A 75 -24.46 10.24 -18.98
C ALA A 75 -23.76 10.52 -20.31
N ARG A 76 -24.52 10.94 -21.31
CA ARG A 76 -24.03 11.27 -22.65
C ARG A 76 -24.32 12.73 -22.93
N GLY A 77 -23.33 13.48 -23.40
CA GLY A 77 -23.48 14.91 -23.54
C GLY A 77 -22.24 15.61 -24.06
N GLU A 78 -22.22 16.92 -23.90
CA GLU A 78 -21.10 17.78 -24.25
C GLU A 78 -20.38 18.24 -22.99
N VAL A 79 -19.05 18.12 -22.96
CA VAL A 79 -18.23 18.70 -21.88
C VAL A 79 -18.08 20.19 -22.15
N LYS A 80 -18.44 21.02 -21.18
CA LYS A 80 -18.35 22.49 -21.27
C LYS A 80 -17.51 23.04 -20.13
N GLU A 81 -17.08 24.29 -20.29
CA GLU A 81 -16.51 25.06 -19.20
C GLU A 81 -17.54 25.19 -18.07
N SER A 82 -17.11 24.92 -16.83
CA SER A 82 -17.99 24.99 -15.67
C SER A 82 -18.21 26.44 -15.24
N GLY A 83 -19.47 26.84 -15.07
CA GLY A 83 -19.82 28.11 -14.42
C GLY A 83 -19.65 28.12 -12.89
N GLY A 84 -19.40 26.95 -12.28
CA GLY A 84 -19.22 26.77 -10.84
C GLY A 84 -17.75 26.88 -10.39
N ARG A 85 -17.54 27.34 -9.15
CA ARG A 85 -16.20 27.36 -8.51
C ARG A 85 -15.77 25.94 -8.14
N GLY A 86 -14.50 25.60 -8.37
CA GLY A 86 -13.88 24.36 -7.89
C GLY A 86 -13.80 23.22 -8.93
N GLN A 87 -14.24 23.45 -10.17
CA GLN A 87 -14.11 22.50 -11.27
C GLN A 87 -13.92 23.27 -12.59
N ALA A 88 -13.05 22.78 -13.47
CA ALA A 88 -12.79 23.42 -14.76
C ALA A 88 -13.90 23.14 -15.79
N THR A 89 -14.52 21.96 -15.70
CA THR A 89 -15.49 21.49 -16.69
C THR A 89 -16.70 20.84 -16.02
N GLU A 90 -17.78 20.72 -16.78
CA GLU A 90 -19.00 19.98 -16.44
C GLU A 90 -19.58 19.33 -17.71
N LEU A 91 -20.36 18.26 -17.56
CA LEU A 91 -21.04 17.61 -18.67
C LEU A 91 -22.48 18.10 -18.77
N HIS A 92 -22.86 18.70 -19.90
CA HIS A 92 -24.26 19.02 -20.22
C HIS A 92 -24.89 17.78 -20.86
N ALA A 93 -25.75 17.08 -20.12
CA ALA A 93 -26.29 15.80 -20.55
C ALA A 93 -27.40 15.99 -21.60
N ALA A 94 -27.23 15.31 -22.74
CA ALA A 94 -28.27 15.08 -23.73
C ALA A 94 -29.06 13.80 -23.44
N GLU A 95 -28.49 12.87 -22.67
CA GLU A 95 -29.13 11.63 -22.23
C GLU A 95 -28.52 11.16 -20.91
N VAL A 96 -29.35 10.63 -20.00
CA VAL A 96 -28.91 9.93 -18.80
C VAL A 96 -29.63 8.60 -18.72
N VAL A 97 -28.88 7.51 -18.71
CA VAL A 97 -29.39 6.13 -18.57
C VAL A 97 -29.06 5.62 -17.17
N VAL A 98 -30.08 5.15 -16.44
CA VAL A 98 -29.90 4.54 -15.12
C VAL A 98 -29.75 3.03 -15.27
N HIS A 99 -28.63 2.47 -14.77
CA HIS A 99 -28.33 1.03 -14.85
C HIS A 99 -28.69 0.27 -13.59
N GLY A 100 -28.57 0.93 -12.44
CA GLY A 100 -28.78 0.29 -11.15
C GLY A 100 -29.09 1.31 -10.07
N TRP A 101 -30.11 1.00 -9.29
CA TRP A 101 -30.59 1.81 -8.17
C TRP A 101 -29.88 1.46 -6.87
N ALA A 102 -29.78 2.44 -5.96
CA ALA A 102 -29.28 2.25 -4.61
C ALA A 102 -30.31 2.83 -3.62
N ASP A 103 -31.03 1.95 -2.93
CA ASP A 103 -32.03 2.37 -1.95
C ASP A 103 -31.37 3.14 -0.77
N PRO A 104 -31.76 4.39 -0.51
CA PRO A 104 -31.20 5.20 0.57
C PRO A 104 -31.36 4.60 1.97
N GLU A 105 -32.38 3.76 2.21
CA GLU A 105 -32.60 3.19 3.53
C GLU A 105 -31.66 2.02 3.83
N SER A 106 -31.34 1.22 2.80
CA SER A 106 -30.50 0.04 2.93
C SER A 106 -29.05 0.23 2.50
N TYR A 107 -28.73 1.26 1.69
CA TYR A 107 -27.37 1.46 1.17
C TYR A 107 -26.40 1.87 2.30
N PRO A 108 -25.34 1.10 2.61
CA PRO A 108 -24.50 1.36 3.78
C PRO A 108 -23.68 2.66 3.70
N LEU A 109 -23.23 3.05 2.50
CA LEU A 109 -22.37 4.21 2.28
C LEU A 109 -23.18 5.51 2.09
N GLN A 110 -24.08 5.76 3.04
CA GLN A 110 -24.79 7.03 3.12
C GLN A 110 -23.83 8.22 3.19
N LYS A 111 -24.31 9.41 2.78
CA LYS A 111 -23.55 10.68 2.80
C LYS A 111 -23.34 11.20 4.23
N LYS A 112 -22.63 10.43 5.04
CA LYS A 112 -22.20 10.74 6.40
C LYS A 112 -20.80 10.20 6.62
N ARG A 113 -20.12 10.68 7.65
CA ARG A 113 -18.83 10.13 8.05
C ARG A 113 -19.03 8.72 8.62
N HIS A 114 -18.20 7.79 8.18
CA HIS A 114 -18.11 6.43 8.71
C HIS A 114 -16.75 6.25 9.38
N SER A 115 -16.66 5.48 10.45
CA SER A 115 -15.39 5.16 11.09
C SER A 115 -14.58 4.17 10.23
N LEU A 116 -13.26 4.13 10.41
CA LEU A 116 -12.41 3.17 9.71
C LEU A 116 -12.74 1.73 10.11
N GLU A 117 -13.12 1.50 11.36
CA GLU A 117 -13.58 0.21 11.89
C GLU A 117 -14.80 -0.28 11.11
N LYS A 118 -15.80 0.59 10.91
CA LYS A 118 -17.00 0.21 10.16
C LYS A 118 -16.69 -0.06 8.69
N LEU A 119 -15.78 0.70 8.10
CA LEU A 119 -15.33 0.44 6.74
C LEU A 119 -14.58 -0.88 6.60
N ARG A 120 -13.86 -1.36 7.64
CA ARG A 120 -13.24 -2.70 7.64
C ARG A 120 -14.30 -3.81 7.58
N GLU A 121 -15.43 -3.67 8.27
CA GLU A 121 -16.56 -4.61 8.16
C GLU A 121 -17.18 -4.62 6.75
N TRP A 122 -17.15 -3.49 6.05
CA TRP A 122 -17.66 -3.35 4.68
C TRP A 122 -16.54 -3.35 3.63
N ALA A 123 -15.59 -4.27 3.75
CA ALA A 123 -14.43 -4.36 2.86
C ALA A 123 -14.79 -4.38 1.36
N HIS A 124 -15.92 -4.99 1.00
CA HIS A 124 -16.42 -5.08 -0.37
C HIS A 124 -17.03 -3.78 -0.92
N LEU A 125 -17.42 -2.83 -0.05
CA LEU A 125 -17.99 -1.52 -0.45
C LEU A 125 -17.02 -0.36 -0.23
N ARG A 126 -16.16 -0.45 0.80
CA ARG A 126 -15.28 0.65 1.22
C ARG A 126 -14.43 1.28 0.10
N PRO A 127 -13.98 0.58 -0.98
CA PRO A 127 -13.25 1.22 -2.08
C PRO A 127 -14.03 2.34 -2.78
N ARG A 128 -15.36 2.35 -2.63
CA ARG A 128 -16.20 3.43 -3.14
C ARG A 128 -16.12 4.70 -2.30
N THR A 129 -15.54 4.70 -1.10
CA THR A 129 -15.37 5.92 -0.30
C THR A 129 -14.17 6.75 -0.77
N ASN A 130 -14.15 8.05 -0.46
CA ASN A 130 -13.02 8.92 -0.81
C ASN A 130 -11.71 8.40 -0.20
N THR A 131 -11.72 8.05 1.09
CA THR A 131 -10.53 7.61 1.82
C THR A 131 -9.92 6.35 1.24
N ILE A 132 -10.71 5.27 1.07
CA ILE A 132 -10.13 4.01 0.58
C ILE A 132 -9.86 4.07 -0.93
N GLY A 133 -10.66 4.81 -1.70
CA GLY A 133 -10.36 5.08 -3.11
C GLY A 133 -9.00 5.76 -3.28
N ALA A 134 -8.71 6.79 -2.47
CA ALA A 134 -7.42 7.46 -2.45
C ALA A 134 -6.28 6.52 -2.05
N VAL A 135 -6.45 5.72 -0.99
CA VAL A 135 -5.45 4.73 -0.56
C VAL A 135 -5.13 3.75 -1.68
N MET A 136 -6.14 3.25 -2.41
CA MET A 136 -5.91 2.28 -3.49
C MET A 136 -5.23 2.91 -4.71
N ARG A 137 -5.54 4.16 -5.06
CA ARG A 137 -4.83 4.88 -6.13
C ARG A 137 -3.38 5.15 -5.78
N VAL A 138 -3.10 5.58 -4.54
CA VAL A 138 -1.72 5.77 -4.05
C VAL A 138 -0.97 4.44 -4.02
N ARG A 139 -1.59 3.36 -3.50
CA ARG A 139 -0.99 2.02 -3.54
C ARG A 139 -0.65 1.58 -4.97
N ASN A 140 -1.53 1.84 -5.93
CA ASN A 140 -1.27 1.55 -7.34
C ASN A 140 -0.06 2.34 -7.87
N GLN A 141 0.05 3.63 -7.54
CA GLN A 141 1.22 4.44 -7.94
C GLN A 141 2.51 3.92 -7.30
N VAL A 142 2.47 3.52 -6.03
CA VAL A 142 3.60 2.87 -5.34
C VAL A 142 4.02 1.59 -6.07
N CYS A 143 3.08 0.68 -6.36
CA CYS A 143 3.40 -0.56 -7.08
C CYS A 143 4.03 -0.30 -8.45
N ARG A 144 3.50 0.68 -9.19
CA ARG A 144 4.07 1.08 -10.48
C ARG A 144 5.49 1.60 -10.33
N SER A 145 5.71 2.54 -9.39
CA SER A 145 7.03 3.13 -9.14
C SER A 145 8.06 2.08 -8.70
N ILE A 146 7.66 1.09 -7.90
CA ILE A 146 8.51 -0.04 -7.51
C ILE A 146 9.01 -0.78 -8.75
N HIS A 147 8.11 -1.17 -9.65
CA HIS A 147 8.49 -1.86 -10.88
C HIS A 147 9.38 -0.96 -11.75
N ASP A 148 8.98 0.29 -11.98
CA ASP A 148 9.74 1.23 -12.81
C ASP A 148 11.17 1.44 -12.24
N PHE A 149 11.34 1.62 -10.93
CA PHE A 149 12.64 1.78 -10.27
C PHE A 149 13.58 0.59 -10.53
N PHE A 150 13.10 -0.63 -10.27
CA PHE A 150 13.93 -1.81 -10.43
C PHE A 150 14.25 -2.10 -11.89
N GLN A 151 13.29 -1.88 -12.80
CA GLN A 151 13.52 -2.04 -14.24
C GLN A 151 14.51 -1.00 -14.77
N ASP A 152 14.40 0.27 -14.37
CA ASP A 152 15.35 1.34 -14.69
C ASP A 152 16.76 1.01 -14.17
N ALA A 153 16.85 0.39 -12.99
CA ALA A 153 18.10 -0.06 -12.38
C ALA A 153 18.62 -1.41 -12.94
N GLY A 154 17.95 -2.02 -13.91
CA GLY A 154 18.37 -3.27 -14.56
C GLY A 154 18.20 -4.54 -13.71
N PHE A 155 17.29 -4.53 -12.75
CA PHE A 155 16.87 -5.72 -12.00
C PHE A 155 15.78 -6.48 -12.76
N LEU A 156 15.81 -7.81 -12.68
CA LEU A 156 14.78 -8.67 -13.26
C LEU A 156 13.71 -9.05 -12.23
N TYR A 157 12.44 -8.92 -12.60
CA TYR A 157 11.33 -9.38 -11.76
C TYR A 157 11.26 -10.91 -11.79
N VAL A 158 11.37 -11.54 -10.62
CA VAL A 158 11.33 -12.99 -10.46
C VAL A 158 10.18 -13.38 -9.53
N GLN A 159 9.45 -14.43 -9.92
CA GLN A 159 8.37 -15.01 -9.12
C GLN A 159 8.89 -16.23 -8.37
N THR A 160 9.20 -16.04 -7.09
CA THR A 160 9.62 -17.11 -6.18
C THR A 160 8.43 -17.95 -5.72
N PRO A 161 8.64 -19.22 -5.32
CA PRO A 161 7.57 -20.10 -4.87
C PRO A 161 6.87 -19.58 -3.60
N ILE A 162 5.54 -19.65 -3.57
CA ILE A 162 4.75 -19.33 -2.36
C ILE A 162 4.65 -20.54 -1.43
N ILE A 163 4.48 -21.74 -2.00
CA ILE A 163 4.47 -22.99 -1.23
C ILE A 163 5.90 -23.45 -1.07
N THR A 164 6.33 -23.64 0.18
CA THR A 164 7.70 -24.01 0.53
C THR A 164 7.75 -25.12 1.57
N ALA A 165 8.86 -25.85 1.60
CA ALA A 165 9.19 -26.77 2.70
C ALA A 165 10.30 -26.19 3.60
N SER A 166 10.70 -24.94 3.37
CA SER A 166 11.79 -24.26 4.05
C SER A 166 11.26 -23.10 4.90
N ASP A 167 11.84 -22.93 6.08
CA ASP A 167 11.63 -21.76 6.94
C ASP A 167 12.78 -20.77 6.72
N CYS A 168 12.50 -19.66 6.03
CA CYS A 168 13.50 -18.66 5.66
C CYS A 168 13.98 -17.85 6.89
N GLU A 169 13.07 -17.53 7.83
CA GLU A 169 13.38 -16.67 8.98
C GLU A 169 13.68 -17.47 10.24
N GLY A 170 13.41 -18.78 10.26
CA GLY A 170 13.68 -19.67 11.41
C GLY A 170 12.75 -19.42 12.61
N ALA A 171 11.65 -18.70 12.39
CA ALA A 171 10.69 -18.31 13.44
C ALA A 171 9.59 -19.36 13.68
N GLY A 172 9.49 -20.40 12.85
CA GLY A 172 8.67 -21.60 13.07
C GLY A 172 7.14 -21.43 12.99
N GLU A 173 6.60 -20.21 13.00
CA GLU A 173 5.17 -19.95 12.92
C GLU A 173 4.71 -19.72 11.46
N MET A 174 4.65 -20.81 10.69
CA MET A 174 4.21 -20.81 9.29
C MET A 174 2.84 -21.47 9.11
N PHE A 175 2.04 -20.98 8.15
CA PHE A 175 0.78 -21.63 7.77
C PHE A 175 1.05 -22.91 6.99
N ARG A 176 0.54 -24.05 7.45
CA ARG A 176 0.68 -25.33 6.75
C ARG A 176 -0.29 -25.43 5.57
N VAL A 177 0.23 -25.84 4.42
CA VAL A 177 -0.54 -26.17 3.21
C VAL A 177 -0.58 -27.69 3.06
N THR A 178 -1.77 -28.27 3.09
CA THR A 178 -1.95 -29.73 3.10
C THR A 178 -3.26 -30.13 2.42
N THR A 179 -3.26 -31.29 1.76
CA THR A 179 -4.49 -31.93 1.26
C THR A 179 -4.98 -33.05 2.17
N ILE A 180 -4.28 -33.32 3.27
CA ILE A 180 -4.67 -34.33 4.25
C ILE A 180 -5.99 -33.92 4.92
N ASP A 181 -6.95 -34.84 4.98
CA ASP A 181 -8.18 -34.67 5.75
C ASP A 181 -7.85 -34.62 7.25
N PRO A 182 -8.11 -33.49 7.95
CA PRO A 182 -7.86 -33.39 9.38
C PRO A 182 -8.71 -34.37 10.22
N ALA A 183 -9.85 -34.84 9.70
CA ALA A 183 -10.70 -35.81 10.39
C ALA A 183 -10.19 -37.25 10.24
N ASN A 184 -9.48 -37.55 9.15
CA ASN A 184 -8.97 -38.90 8.86
C ASN A 184 -7.57 -38.87 8.22
N PRO A 185 -6.53 -38.40 8.94
CA PRO A 185 -5.20 -38.28 8.37
C PRO A 185 -4.55 -39.66 8.17
N PRO A 186 -3.79 -39.86 7.07
CA PRO A 186 -3.00 -41.07 6.88
C PRO A 186 -1.98 -41.20 8.02
N ARG A 187 -1.72 -42.42 8.47
CA ARG A 187 -0.85 -42.69 9.62
C ARG A 187 0.28 -43.65 9.28
N THR A 188 1.45 -43.35 9.81
CA THR A 188 2.59 -44.26 9.85
C THR A 188 2.32 -45.44 10.80
N PRO A 189 3.09 -46.55 10.73
CA PRO A 189 3.00 -47.63 11.72
C PRO A 189 3.17 -47.18 13.18
N GLN A 190 3.84 -46.04 13.40
CA GLN A 190 4.05 -45.42 14.71
C GLN A 190 2.88 -44.52 15.16
N GLY A 191 1.82 -44.40 14.35
CA GLY A 191 0.63 -43.59 14.65
C GLY A 191 0.77 -42.08 14.40
N GLN A 192 1.91 -41.64 13.86
CA GLN A 192 2.11 -40.24 13.45
C GLN A 192 1.44 -39.97 12.10
N ILE A 193 1.10 -38.71 11.81
CA ILE A 193 0.62 -38.32 10.48
C ILE A 193 1.70 -38.66 9.45
N ASP A 194 1.31 -39.39 8.40
CA ASP A 194 2.20 -39.76 7.31
C ASP A 194 2.19 -38.67 6.22
N TYR A 195 3.08 -37.69 6.37
CA TYR A 195 3.23 -36.61 5.40
C TYR A 195 3.82 -37.05 4.05
N ALA A 196 4.36 -38.27 3.94
CA ALA A 196 4.75 -38.83 2.65
C ALA A 196 3.53 -39.14 1.76
N GLN A 197 2.31 -39.09 2.32
CA GLN A 197 1.04 -39.20 1.60
C GLN A 197 0.33 -37.85 1.43
N ASP A 198 0.96 -36.74 1.80
CA ASP A 198 0.46 -35.40 1.47
C ASP A 198 0.79 -35.03 0.02
N PHE A 199 0.23 -33.94 -0.51
CA PHE A 199 0.36 -33.56 -1.92
C PHE A 199 1.81 -33.39 -2.42
N PHE A 200 2.72 -32.93 -1.55
CA PHE A 200 4.13 -32.68 -1.88
C PHE A 200 5.09 -33.73 -1.30
N ASP A 201 4.54 -34.85 -0.81
CA ASP A 201 5.27 -35.94 -0.14
C ASP A 201 6.10 -35.50 1.09
N ARG A 202 5.83 -34.30 1.62
CA ARG A 202 6.47 -33.69 2.80
C ARG A 202 5.62 -32.55 3.38
N PRO A 203 5.82 -32.17 4.65
CA PRO A 203 5.22 -30.97 5.20
C PRO A 203 5.56 -29.73 4.35
N SER A 204 4.53 -28.98 3.97
CA SER A 204 4.63 -27.79 3.14
C SER A 204 3.86 -26.63 3.75
N TYR A 205 4.29 -25.42 3.47
CA TYR A 205 3.87 -24.21 4.16
C TYR A 205 3.75 -23.04 3.19
N LEU A 206 3.06 -21.98 3.61
CA LEU A 206 3.12 -20.68 2.95
C LEU A 206 4.39 -19.95 3.38
N THR A 207 5.13 -19.42 2.41
CA THR A 207 6.43 -18.78 2.67
C THR A 207 6.30 -17.49 3.48
N VAL A 208 7.29 -17.28 4.35
CA VAL A 208 7.48 -16.01 5.08
C VAL A 208 8.28 -15.01 4.25
N SER A 209 9.10 -15.48 3.29
CA SER A 209 10.00 -14.68 2.46
C SER A 209 10.46 -15.47 1.22
N GLY A 210 10.67 -14.79 0.10
CA GLY A 210 11.25 -15.36 -1.11
C GLY A 210 12.77 -15.22 -1.21
N GLN A 211 13.43 -14.73 -0.16
CA GLN A 211 14.84 -14.33 -0.15
C GLN A 211 15.78 -15.47 -0.58
N LEU A 212 15.65 -16.67 0.01
CA LEU A 212 16.57 -17.79 -0.27
C LEU A 212 16.51 -18.24 -1.74
N GLU A 213 15.31 -18.27 -2.34
CA GLU A 213 15.18 -18.52 -3.77
C GLU A 213 15.70 -17.33 -4.59
N GLY A 214 15.50 -16.10 -4.12
CA GLY A 214 16.04 -14.88 -4.70
C GLY A 214 17.56 -14.92 -4.83
N GLU A 215 18.28 -15.34 -3.79
CA GLU A 215 19.74 -15.50 -3.80
C GLU A 215 20.19 -16.46 -4.93
N ILE A 216 19.50 -17.61 -5.09
CA ILE A 216 19.79 -18.56 -6.18
C ILE A 216 19.68 -17.86 -7.53
N TYR A 217 18.62 -17.09 -7.76
CA TYR A 217 18.44 -16.35 -9.01
C TYR A 217 19.46 -15.22 -9.19
N ALA A 218 19.84 -14.51 -8.14
CA ALA A 218 20.85 -13.47 -8.19
C ALA A 218 22.21 -14.03 -8.64
N THR A 219 22.57 -15.26 -8.24
CA THR A 219 23.81 -15.91 -8.72
C THR A 219 23.80 -16.23 -10.23
N ALA A 220 22.61 -16.30 -10.85
CA ALA A 220 22.45 -16.58 -12.28
C ALA A 220 22.18 -15.33 -13.12
N LEU A 221 21.48 -14.35 -12.56
CA LEU A 221 20.93 -13.19 -13.27
C LEU A 221 21.54 -11.85 -12.82
N GLY A 222 22.42 -11.87 -11.82
CA GLY A 222 23.07 -10.69 -11.27
C GLY A 222 22.15 -9.92 -10.32
N LYS A 223 21.08 -9.31 -10.83
CA LYS A 223 20.17 -8.46 -10.05
C LYS A 223 18.72 -8.86 -10.28
N ILE A 224 18.02 -9.23 -9.22
CA ILE A 224 16.62 -9.66 -9.26
C ILE A 224 15.81 -8.97 -8.17
N TYR A 225 14.50 -8.94 -8.32
CA TYR A 225 13.61 -8.62 -7.21
C TYR A 225 12.37 -9.49 -7.25
N THR A 226 11.87 -9.84 -6.07
CA THR A 226 10.54 -10.42 -5.92
C THR A 226 9.52 -9.29 -5.68
N PHE A 227 8.27 -9.58 -5.99
CA PHE A 227 7.12 -8.79 -5.58
C PHE A 227 5.95 -9.77 -5.50
N GLY A 228 5.67 -10.23 -4.28
CA GLY A 228 4.71 -11.32 -4.04
C GLY A 228 4.13 -11.30 -2.62
N PRO A 229 3.08 -12.11 -2.40
CA PRO A 229 2.49 -12.25 -1.07
C PRO A 229 3.37 -13.13 -0.18
N THR A 230 3.44 -12.78 1.10
CA THR A 230 4.08 -13.56 2.15
C THR A 230 3.18 -13.63 3.38
N PHE A 231 3.46 -14.59 4.26
CA PHE A 231 2.54 -15.00 5.30
C PHE A 231 3.25 -15.22 6.62
N ARG A 232 2.64 -14.77 7.72
CA ARG A 232 3.13 -15.05 9.08
C ARG A 232 1.98 -15.57 9.94
N ALA A 233 2.17 -16.71 10.59
CA ALA A 233 1.12 -17.37 11.40
C ALA A 233 1.16 -16.96 12.88
N GLU A 234 1.91 -15.91 13.20
CA GLU A 234 1.99 -15.36 14.54
C GLU A 234 0.65 -14.84 15.04
N ASN A 235 0.30 -15.18 16.28
CA ASN A 235 -0.95 -14.75 16.91
C ASN A 235 -0.84 -13.30 17.43
N SER A 236 -0.58 -12.37 16.51
CA SER A 236 -0.34 -10.96 16.79
C SER A 236 -1.49 -10.09 16.26
N ASN A 237 -2.42 -9.72 17.14
CA ASN A 237 -3.53 -8.82 16.80
C ASN A 237 -3.23 -7.38 17.21
N THR A 238 -2.46 -6.70 16.37
CA THR A 238 -2.06 -5.29 16.58
C THR A 238 -2.50 -4.43 15.40
N SER A 239 -2.34 -3.11 15.50
CA SER A 239 -2.69 -2.17 14.42
C SER A 239 -1.74 -2.19 13.21
N ARG A 240 -0.62 -2.93 13.29
CA ARG A 240 0.46 -2.92 12.28
C ARG A 240 0.74 -4.28 11.64
N HIS A 241 0.32 -5.38 12.27
CA HIS A 241 0.60 -6.73 11.78
C HIS A 241 -0.55 -7.29 10.91
N LEU A 242 -0.18 -8.00 9.86
CA LEU A 242 -1.09 -8.74 8.98
C LEU A 242 -0.56 -10.18 8.85
N ALA A 243 -1.46 -11.15 8.82
CA ALA A 243 -1.10 -12.55 8.56
C ALA A 243 -0.77 -12.82 7.09
N GLU A 244 -1.28 -11.97 6.18
CA GLU A 244 -0.98 -11.95 4.74
C GLU A 244 -0.63 -10.52 4.35
N PHE A 245 0.55 -10.33 3.77
CA PHE A 245 1.02 -9.05 3.28
C PHE A 245 1.87 -9.24 2.03
N TRP A 246 2.35 -8.15 1.44
CA TRP A 246 3.15 -8.20 0.22
C TRP A 246 4.54 -7.67 0.52
N MET A 247 5.55 -8.42 0.09
CA MET A 247 6.95 -8.01 0.18
C MET A 247 7.53 -7.77 -1.21
N VAL A 248 8.54 -6.90 -1.22
CA VAL A 248 9.37 -6.60 -2.36
C VAL A 248 10.80 -6.84 -1.93
N GLU A 249 11.43 -7.87 -2.49
CA GLU A 249 12.70 -8.40 -1.98
C GLU A 249 13.73 -8.37 -3.12
N PRO A 250 14.52 -7.29 -3.24
CA PRO A 250 15.63 -7.23 -4.20
C PRO A 250 16.82 -8.04 -3.71
N GLU A 251 17.46 -8.77 -4.62
CA GLU A 251 18.73 -9.46 -4.40
C GLU A 251 19.71 -9.12 -5.52
N ALA A 252 20.97 -8.84 -5.15
CA ALA A 252 21.98 -8.35 -6.08
C ALA A 252 23.36 -8.96 -5.81
N ALA A 253 23.86 -9.74 -6.76
CA ALA A 253 25.22 -10.27 -6.74
C ALA A 253 26.24 -9.12 -6.76
N PHE A 254 27.33 -9.30 -6.01
CA PHE A 254 28.45 -8.36 -5.86
C PHE A 254 28.11 -7.05 -5.13
N TYR A 255 26.92 -6.94 -4.53
CA TYR A 255 26.62 -5.83 -3.61
C TYR A 255 27.19 -6.13 -2.24
N GLU A 256 27.82 -5.13 -1.63
CA GLU A 256 28.19 -5.14 -0.22
C GLU A 256 27.11 -4.40 0.59
N LEU A 257 27.21 -4.42 1.93
CA LEU A 257 26.22 -3.74 2.79
C LEU A 257 26.02 -2.26 2.44
N SER A 258 27.09 -1.55 2.06
CA SER A 258 26.99 -0.14 1.65
C SER A 258 26.14 0.05 0.39
N ASP A 259 26.29 -0.84 -0.60
CA ASP A 259 25.50 -0.79 -1.83
C ASP A 259 24.03 -1.10 -1.55
N ASN A 260 23.76 -2.00 -0.59
CA ASN A 260 22.40 -2.30 -0.14
C ASN A 260 21.74 -1.08 0.54
N MET A 261 22.48 -0.37 1.40
CA MET A 261 22.02 0.88 2.01
C MET A 261 21.74 1.97 0.97
N ASP A 262 22.64 2.15 -0.02
CA ASP A 262 22.47 3.09 -1.13
C ASP A 262 21.24 2.77 -2.00
N LEU A 263 21.02 1.48 -2.27
CA LEU A 263 19.86 1.00 -3.03
C LEU A 263 18.56 1.30 -2.28
N ALA A 264 18.49 0.97 -0.99
CA ALA A 264 17.31 1.17 -0.17
C ALA A 264 16.92 2.66 -0.03
N GLU A 265 17.92 3.55 0.18
CA GLU A 265 17.69 5.00 0.20
C GLU A 265 17.16 5.50 -1.16
N SER A 266 17.83 5.13 -2.26
CA SER A 266 17.45 5.55 -3.61
C SER A 266 16.04 5.05 -3.99
N PHE A 267 15.72 3.82 -3.60
CA PHE A 267 14.42 3.19 -3.83
C PHE A 267 13.29 3.95 -3.13
N LEU A 268 13.42 4.20 -1.82
CA LEU A 268 12.40 4.93 -1.07
C LEU A 268 12.22 6.35 -1.57
N LYS A 269 13.31 7.06 -1.88
CA LYS A 269 13.26 8.41 -2.45
C LYS A 269 12.53 8.44 -3.79
N ARG A 270 12.79 7.48 -4.68
CA ARG A 270 12.09 7.37 -5.98
C ARG A 270 10.59 7.17 -5.77
N ILE A 271 10.18 6.21 -4.95
CA ILE A 271 8.77 5.90 -4.72
C ILE A 271 8.03 7.08 -4.12
N VAL A 272 8.60 7.70 -3.09
CA VAL A 272 7.97 8.85 -2.42
C VAL A 272 7.90 10.05 -3.37
N GLY A 273 8.95 10.32 -4.15
CA GLY A 273 8.94 11.32 -5.21
C GLY A 273 7.82 11.08 -6.23
N ASP A 274 7.72 9.86 -6.77
CA ASP A 274 6.68 9.51 -7.74
C ASP A 274 5.27 9.64 -7.15
N VAL A 275 5.07 9.37 -5.86
CA VAL A 275 3.78 9.58 -5.18
C VAL A 275 3.46 11.07 -5.02
N LEU A 276 4.45 11.90 -4.63
CA LEU A 276 4.30 13.36 -4.55
C LEU A 276 3.94 13.96 -5.91
N ASP A 277 4.54 13.45 -6.99
CA ASP A 277 4.38 13.98 -8.35
C ASP A 277 3.11 13.50 -9.06
N HIS A 278 2.56 12.34 -8.70
CA HIS A 278 1.45 11.73 -9.46
C HIS A 278 0.17 11.54 -8.64
N CYS A 279 0.18 11.78 -7.34
CA CYS A 279 -0.98 11.60 -6.46
C CYS A 279 -1.41 12.88 -5.72
N GLN A 280 -1.15 14.07 -6.26
CA GLN A 280 -1.39 15.34 -5.53
C GLN A 280 -2.82 15.48 -4.98
N GLU A 281 -3.83 15.10 -5.77
CA GLU A 281 -5.23 15.22 -5.35
C GLU A 281 -5.56 14.30 -4.16
N ASP A 282 -5.02 13.08 -4.16
CA ASP A 282 -5.19 12.10 -3.08
C ASP A 282 -4.39 12.48 -1.82
N LEU A 283 -3.16 12.97 -1.99
CA LEU A 283 -2.33 13.46 -0.88
C LEU A 283 -2.89 14.73 -0.24
N ALA A 284 -3.43 15.66 -1.05
CA ALA A 284 -4.11 16.85 -0.53
C ALA A 284 -5.31 16.46 0.32
N PHE A 285 -6.07 15.43 -0.08
CA PHE A 285 -7.15 14.89 0.73
C PHE A 285 -6.65 14.27 2.04
N PHE A 286 -5.56 13.50 2.02
CA PHE A 286 -4.97 12.97 3.26
C PHE A 286 -4.53 14.10 4.20
N HIS A 287 -3.86 15.12 3.67
CA HIS A 287 -3.42 16.28 4.44
C HIS A 287 -4.60 17.04 5.07
N GLU A 288 -5.67 17.29 4.31
CA GLU A 288 -6.83 18.05 4.83
C GLU A 288 -7.71 17.23 5.78
N ARG A 289 -7.84 15.92 5.56
CA ARG A 289 -8.91 15.11 6.20
C ARG A 289 -8.44 14.02 7.14
N ILE A 290 -7.19 13.62 7.06
CA ILE A 290 -6.65 12.47 7.80
C ILE A 290 -5.52 12.90 8.72
N ASP A 291 -4.48 13.53 8.16
CA ASP A 291 -3.24 13.85 8.87
C ASP A 291 -2.48 14.96 8.13
N ASP A 292 -2.43 16.15 8.73
CA ASP A 292 -1.78 17.33 8.16
C ASP A 292 -0.25 17.23 8.11
N SER A 293 0.36 16.26 8.80
CA SER A 293 1.80 16.04 8.74
C SER A 293 2.24 15.16 7.56
N VAL A 294 1.31 14.56 6.80
CA VAL A 294 1.65 13.60 5.72
C VAL A 294 2.53 14.20 4.63
N LEU A 295 2.21 15.42 4.16
CA LEU A 295 2.95 16.07 3.09
C LEU A 295 4.38 16.45 3.56
N PRO A 296 4.55 17.19 4.67
CA PRO A 296 5.89 17.45 5.21
C PRO A 296 6.73 16.19 5.45
N ALA A 297 6.11 15.13 5.98
CA ALA A 297 6.82 13.88 6.27
C ALA A 297 7.31 13.19 4.98
N LEU A 298 6.47 13.10 3.95
CA LEU A 298 6.86 12.52 2.67
C LEU A 298 7.93 13.36 1.98
N THR A 299 7.79 14.68 1.97
CA THR A 299 8.81 15.59 1.42
C THR A 299 10.15 15.42 2.13
N ALA A 300 10.16 15.31 3.46
CA ALA A 300 11.38 15.07 4.23
C ALA A 300 12.07 13.75 3.81
N VAL A 301 11.31 12.66 3.65
CA VAL A 301 11.86 11.37 3.17
C VAL A 301 12.43 11.48 1.76
N ALA A 302 11.78 12.21 0.86
CA ALA A 302 12.25 12.37 -0.52
C ALA A 302 13.54 13.21 -0.62
N GLU A 303 13.66 14.25 0.21
CA GLU A 303 14.70 15.27 0.06
C GLU A 303 15.89 15.11 1.01
N GLN A 304 15.69 14.60 2.23
CA GLN A 304 16.77 14.51 3.22
C GLN A 304 17.67 13.28 2.96
N PRO A 305 18.99 13.40 3.17
CA PRO A 305 19.87 12.22 3.19
C PRO A 305 19.49 11.29 4.34
N PHE A 306 19.67 9.98 4.16
CA PHE A 306 19.43 9.03 5.24
C PHE A 306 20.70 8.91 6.07
N GLU A 307 20.58 9.15 7.38
CA GLU A 307 21.72 9.10 8.29
C GLU A 307 22.12 7.65 8.57
N ARG A 308 23.39 7.31 8.35
CA ARG A 308 23.90 5.96 8.66
C ARG A 308 24.43 5.93 10.07
N LEU A 309 23.94 5.00 10.87
CA LEU A 309 24.29 4.88 12.27
C LEU A 309 24.49 3.42 12.64
N SER A 310 25.63 3.07 13.21
CA SER A 310 25.82 1.69 13.68
C SER A 310 24.90 1.41 14.87
N TYR A 311 24.43 0.17 15.00
CA TYR A 311 23.66 -0.29 16.17
C TYR A 311 24.36 0.07 17.49
N THR A 312 25.69 -0.09 17.54
CA THR A 312 26.49 0.21 18.73
C THR A 312 26.45 1.69 19.10
N GLU A 313 26.46 2.59 18.11
CA GLU A 313 26.31 4.02 18.35
C GLU A 313 24.86 4.39 18.73
N ALA A 314 23.88 3.75 18.10
CA ALA A 314 22.46 3.93 18.44
C ALA A 314 22.19 3.61 19.92
N ILE A 315 22.70 2.49 20.42
CA ILE A 315 22.61 2.11 21.84
C ILE A 315 23.26 3.18 22.74
N LYS A 316 24.45 3.67 22.41
CA LYS A 316 25.11 4.74 23.19
C LYS A 316 24.28 6.03 23.22
N LEU A 317 23.65 6.40 22.11
CA LEU A 317 22.77 7.58 22.04
C LEU A 317 21.51 7.39 22.90
N LEU A 318 20.92 6.20 22.87
CA LEU A 318 19.75 5.85 23.66
C LEU A 318 20.06 5.82 25.17
N GLU A 319 21.15 5.19 25.58
CA GLU A 319 21.62 5.14 26.98
C GLU A 319 21.94 6.54 27.53
N SER A 320 22.49 7.43 26.69
CA SER A 320 22.83 8.81 27.06
C SER A 320 21.69 9.82 26.88
N SER A 321 20.50 9.38 26.43
CA SER A 321 19.37 10.26 26.14
C SER A 321 18.79 10.97 27.36
N GLY A 322 18.90 10.35 28.54
CA GLY A 322 18.22 10.78 29.77
C GLY A 322 16.70 10.54 29.75
N GLU A 323 16.17 9.89 28.72
CA GLU A 323 14.75 9.58 28.58
C GLU A 323 14.39 8.26 29.28
N LYS A 324 13.13 8.13 29.68
CA LYS A 324 12.61 6.89 30.26
C LYS A 324 11.88 6.10 29.17
N PHE A 325 12.42 4.92 28.86
CA PHE A 325 11.82 3.97 27.94
C PHE A 325 11.13 2.85 28.72
N GLU A 326 10.10 2.25 28.12
CA GLU A 326 9.40 1.10 28.68
C GLU A 326 10.25 -0.17 28.58
N PHE A 327 10.94 -0.34 27.45
CA PHE A 327 11.82 -1.45 27.17
C PHE A 327 13.28 -1.13 27.53
N PRO A 328 14.04 -2.13 28.01
CA PRO A 328 15.43 -1.92 28.40
C PRO A 328 16.30 -1.62 27.18
N ILE A 329 17.19 -0.64 27.33
CA ILE A 329 18.25 -0.37 26.37
C ILE A 329 19.49 -1.10 26.85
N ALA A 330 19.96 -2.07 26.08
CA ALA A 330 21.21 -2.77 26.33
C ALA A 330 21.79 -3.26 25.00
N TRP A 331 23.12 -3.22 24.88
CA TRP A 331 23.78 -3.82 23.72
C TRP A 331 23.51 -5.33 23.69
N GLY A 332 23.03 -5.83 22.54
CA GLY A 332 22.58 -7.21 22.36
C GLY A 332 21.06 -7.39 22.51
N ALA A 333 20.32 -6.37 22.95
CA ALA A 333 18.86 -6.36 22.91
C ALA A 333 18.35 -5.76 21.60
N ASP A 334 17.21 -6.25 21.14
CA ASP A 334 16.57 -5.71 19.94
C ASP A 334 15.96 -4.33 20.20
N LEU A 335 16.02 -3.44 19.21
CA LEU A 335 15.42 -2.13 19.32
C LEU A 335 13.90 -2.25 19.20
N GLN A 336 13.19 -1.47 20.01
CA GLN A 336 11.73 -1.43 19.98
C GLN A 336 11.29 -0.15 19.28
N ALA A 337 10.03 -0.12 18.83
CA ALA A 337 9.48 1.03 18.10
C ALA A 337 9.65 2.36 18.84
N GLU A 338 9.66 2.39 20.18
CA GLU A 338 9.92 3.62 20.95
C GLU A 338 11.37 4.12 20.81
N HIS A 339 12.34 3.21 20.72
CA HIS A 339 13.76 3.53 20.55
C HIS A 339 14.02 4.05 19.14
N GLU A 340 13.49 3.37 18.12
CA GLU A 340 13.59 3.77 16.71
C GLU A 340 12.97 5.15 16.46
N ARG A 341 11.78 5.38 17.02
CA ARG A 341 11.11 6.68 16.92
C ARG A 341 11.86 7.77 17.66
N TRP A 342 12.46 7.48 18.83
CA TRP A 342 13.29 8.48 19.50
C TRP A 342 14.50 8.89 18.65
N LEU A 343 15.19 7.92 18.05
CA LEU A 343 16.32 8.18 17.16
C LEU A 343 15.91 9.06 15.98
N THR A 344 14.86 8.66 15.25
CA THR A 344 14.41 9.33 14.02
C THR A 344 13.66 10.64 14.26
N GLU A 345 12.86 10.77 15.33
CA GLU A 345 11.98 11.94 15.55
C GLU A 345 12.60 12.99 16.50
N LYS A 346 13.40 12.58 17.48
CA LYS A 346 13.96 13.51 18.49
C LYS A 346 15.45 13.77 18.32
N LYS A 347 16.25 12.71 18.12
CA LYS A 347 17.71 12.83 18.13
C LYS A 347 18.29 13.27 16.80
N ILE A 348 17.87 12.62 15.71
CA ILE A 348 18.43 12.80 14.36
C ILE A 348 17.51 13.67 13.50
N GLN A 349 16.19 13.53 13.66
CA GLN A 349 15.18 14.31 12.92
C GLN A 349 15.25 14.10 11.40
N ALA A 350 15.66 12.90 10.99
CA ALA A 350 15.75 12.45 9.59
C ALA A 350 15.54 10.91 9.54
N PRO A 351 15.31 10.33 8.35
CA PRO A 351 15.41 8.88 8.16
C PRO A 351 16.80 8.35 8.55
N VAL A 352 16.86 7.13 9.07
CA VAL A 352 18.09 6.52 9.59
C VAL A 352 18.25 5.13 9.00
N VAL A 353 19.46 4.78 8.58
CA VAL A 353 19.84 3.40 8.28
C VAL A 353 20.69 2.89 9.42
N LEU A 354 20.10 2.04 10.26
CA LEU A 354 20.83 1.33 11.30
C LEU A 354 21.59 0.17 10.69
N HIS A 355 22.85 -0.05 11.08
CA HIS A 355 23.65 -1.15 10.55
C HIS A 355 24.55 -1.84 11.57
N ASP A 356 25.09 -3.01 11.21
CA ASP A 356 26.00 -3.83 12.01
C ASP A 356 25.39 -4.28 13.36
N TYR A 357 24.28 -5.02 13.28
CA TYR A 357 23.55 -5.53 14.44
C TYR A 357 24.27 -6.71 15.13
N PRO A 358 24.01 -6.98 16.43
CA PRO A 358 24.54 -8.15 17.11
C PRO A 358 24.10 -9.45 16.43
N ARG A 359 25.06 -10.36 16.21
CA ARG A 359 24.83 -11.67 15.57
C ARG A 359 23.74 -12.50 16.25
N THR A 360 23.59 -12.39 17.56
CA THR A 360 22.71 -13.25 18.36
C THR A 360 21.22 -12.96 18.21
N ILE A 361 20.85 -11.83 17.59
CA ILE A 361 19.47 -11.37 17.45
C ILE A 361 19.02 -11.24 15.99
N LYS A 362 19.84 -11.69 15.04
CA LYS A 362 19.54 -11.62 13.60
C LYS A 362 19.59 -13.02 12.98
N PRO A 363 18.92 -13.22 11.82
CA PRO A 363 18.83 -14.52 11.15
C PRO A 363 20.19 -15.14 10.79
N PHE A 364 20.18 -16.46 10.60
CA PHE A 364 21.39 -17.27 10.39
C PHE A 364 22.17 -16.94 9.11
N TYR A 365 21.50 -16.37 8.10
CA TYR A 365 22.07 -16.12 6.77
C TYR A 365 22.96 -14.86 6.70
N MET A 366 22.86 -13.95 7.68
CA MET A 366 23.54 -12.66 7.60
C MET A 366 25.05 -12.80 7.78
N ARG A 367 25.84 -12.16 6.90
CA ARG A 367 27.31 -12.24 6.94
C ARG A 367 27.88 -11.71 8.26
N VAL A 368 28.71 -12.52 8.94
CA VAL A 368 29.41 -12.11 10.18
C VAL A 368 30.50 -11.10 9.87
N ASN A 369 30.60 -10.06 10.70
CA ASN A 369 31.64 -9.04 10.63
C ASN A 369 32.98 -9.54 11.18
N ASP A 370 34.07 -8.85 10.84
CA ASP A 370 35.43 -9.19 11.28
C ASP A 370 35.62 -9.06 12.82
N ASP A 371 34.65 -8.47 13.52
CA ASP A 371 34.64 -8.36 14.97
C ASP A 371 34.07 -9.62 15.68
N ASP A 372 33.57 -10.59 14.90
CA ASP A 372 32.88 -11.82 15.34
C ASP A 372 31.66 -11.61 16.25
N LYS A 373 31.19 -10.38 16.39
CA LYS A 373 30.11 -9.97 17.31
C LYS A 373 28.88 -9.47 16.58
N THR A 374 29.09 -8.80 15.46
CA THR A 374 28.03 -8.19 14.65
C THR A 374 27.88 -8.90 13.31
N VAL A 375 26.76 -8.63 12.64
CA VAL A 375 26.48 -9.09 11.27
C VAL A 375 26.21 -7.90 10.38
N ARG A 376 26.48 -8.05 9.07
CA ARG A 376 26.21 -7.06 8.02
C ARG A 376 24.71 -6.88 7.76
N ALA A 377 23.95 -6.53 8.78
CA ALA A 377 22.53 -6.22 8.69
C ALA A 377 22.33 -4.71 8.53
N MET A 378 21.23 -4.31 7.91
CA MET A 378 20.70 -2.96 7.95
C MET A 378 19.19 -2.96 8.19
N ASP A 379 18.69 -1.96 8.92
CA ASP A 379 17.28 -1.63 9.02
C ASP A 379 17.11 -0.14 8.67
N VAL A 380 16.21 0.18 7.74
CA VAL A 380 15.85 1.56 7.36
C VAL A 380 14.66 1.99 8.19
N LEU A 381 14.87 3.02 9.00
CA LEU A 381 13.89 3.63 9.88
C LEU A 381 13.42 4.95 9.29
N VAL A 382 12.11 5.12 9.15
CA VAL A 382 11.51 6.40 8.79
C VAL A 382 10.69 6.95 9.97
N PRO A 383 10.72 8.27 10.22
CA PRO A 383 9.94 8.89 11.29
C PRO A 383 8.47 8.44 11.28
N ARG A 384 7.86 8.29 12.46
CA ARG A 384 6.47 7.86 12.71
C ARG A 384 6.14 6.40 12.43
N VAL A 385 6.74 5.81 11.40
CA VAL A 385 6.50 4.40 11.02
C VAL A 385 7.40 3.49 11.86
N GLY A 386 8.69 3.80 11.95
CA GLY A 386 9.73 2.89 12.42
C GLY A 386 10.39 2.21 11.23
N GLU A 387 10.76 0.94 11.39
CA GLU A 387 11.28 0.10 10.31
C GLU A 387 10.34 0.04 9.10
N ILE A 388 10.91 0.24 7.90
CA ILE A 388 10.22 0.10 6.61
C ILE A 388 10.94 -0.85 5.64
N ILE A 389 12.24 -1.06 5.80
CA ILE A 389 13.07 -2.02 5.05
C ILE A 389 14.04 -2.67 6.03
N GLY A 390 14.14 -3.99 6.00
CA GLY A 390 15.22 -4.77 6.62
C GLY A 390 15.99 -5.52 5.54
N GLY A 391 17.31 -5.68 5.72
CA GLY A 391 18.15 -6.40 4.77
C GLY A 391 19.54 -6.69 5.31
N SER A 392 20.35 -7.43 4.56
CA SER A 392 21.73 -7.72 4.91
C SER A 392 22.60 -7.96 3.69
N GLN A 393 23.90 -8.13 3.92
CA GLN A 393 24.85 -8.70 2.97
C GLN A 393 24.98 -10.22 3.16
#